data_AF-A0A5T0UMU3-F1
#
_entry.id   AF-A0A5T0UMU3-F1
#
_cell.length_a   1.000
_cell.length_b   1.000
_cell.length_c   1.000
_cell.angle_alpha   90.00
_cell.angle_beta   90.00
_cell.angle_gamma   90.00
#
_symmetry.space_group_name_H-M   'P 1'
#
loop_
_entity.id
_entity.type
_entity.pdbx_description
1 polymer ?
#
loop_
_entity_poly.entity_id
_entity_poly.type
_entity_poly.pdbx_seq_one_letter_code
_entity_poly.pdbx_strand_id
1 'polypeptide(L)'
;MLNKELEIFKKNLSSYTQSCRKFFLKQGAFSLYHSKNMDNFIKKAYDIVLKDYFDDFSPPSDNIPFCVLASKAYANNSLCFNESISLIFVYKDIKAFHLKPMIKAFIEILNDAHLQIDSVILEFNGLYNASNELKTSIIQTRFICGSRILFKGIKIKFESIIKENKNDFAKLLLENFKEFDIPFIKQEFNILKDFGGLNHLRSLESLLVLFKTSPKNYALNFIDEKKLSELRLAGDFLLSLKSAMNLLSAKDEDEFLLINVHDLSELMYKKAKKHFGANELLVQKALQSMHTIGFYTHFLAKQIQDGLNHTLKQEYKFKTLVEVLEYLLKLEDKHVIFDLNLVFALGRLKYGKKDIEKALILFEKIFYKRHSFCVLKLLLDSGILKDLCKPFWTVRFLSDEEGNYSFDEQVFLMLSEFEKYEDELEILQKLKTDEKMILKLVILLSAIESENEISLAGIYRAYCSKFDLKNEILEWGLKIFKNNNALKDLVEKEDIYNPIVVSSLVSKLENLENLELLYTLTWLKAKALNYNAFYFRVLDKLLENAKQGFEDENLLEESARRVKKELTLKRSKIFLEQDEILQD
;
A
#
# COMPACT_ATOMS: atom_id res chain seq x y z
N MET A 1 22.39 45.39 13.55
CA MET A 1 21.15 44.88 14.19
C MET A 1 20.61 43.66 13.43
N LEU A 2 20.59 43.71 12.10
CA LEU A 2 20.15 42.62 11.21
C LEU A 2 20.81 41.26 11.44
N ASN A 3 22.16 41.20 11.55
CA ASN A 3 22.88 39.95 11.82
C ASN A 3 22.43 39.29 13.13
N LYS A 4 22.07 40.07 14.16
CA LYS A 4 21.59 39.52 15.43
C LYS A 4 20.19 38.92 15.30
N GLU A 5 19.30 39.53 14.52
CA GLU A 5 17.96 38.99 14.26
C GLU A 5 18.02 37.71 13.41
N LEU A 6 18.90 37.68 12.40
CA LEU A 6 19.14 36.50 11.58
C LEU A 6 19.71 35.34 12.40
N GLU A 7 20.68 35.60 13.28
CA GLU A 7 21.22 34.58 14.21
C GLU A 7 20.13 34.04 15.16
N ILE A 8 19.28 34.92 15.70
CA ILE A 8 18.14 34.51 16.53
C ILE A 8 17.14 33.67 15.73
N PHE A 9 16.87 34.04 14.48
CA PHE A 9 16.02 33.27 13.57
C PHE A 9 16.58 31.85 13.35
N LYS A 10 17.85 31.74 12.95
CA LYS A 10 18.53 30.45 12.74
C LYS A 10 18.54 29.60 14.00
N LYS A 11 18.82 30.20 15.17
CA LYS A 11 18.80 29.51 16.47
C LYS A 11 17.40 28.99 16.82
N ASN A 12 16.36 29.79 16.61
CA ASN A 12 14.98 29.38 16.88
C ASN A 12 14.52 28.25 15.96
N LEU A 13 14.89 28.31 14.68
CA LEU A 13 14.59 27.24 13.72
C LEU A 13 15.32 25.96 14.10
N SER A 14 16.61 26.03 14.41
CA SER A 14 17.40 24.88 14.87
C SER A 14 16.80 24.25 16.14
N SER A 15 16.43 25.06 17.13
CA SER A 15 15.76 24.58 18.35
C SER A 15 14.42 23.91 18.07
N TYR A 16 13.65 24.43 17.11
CA TYR A 16 12.41 23.82 16.64
C TYR A 16 12.67 22.46 15.99
N THR A 17 13.62 22.38 15.05
CA THR A 17 14.02 21.14 14.38
C THR A 17 14.44 20.05 15.37
N GLN A 18 15.27 20.40 16.37
CA GLN A 18 15.66 19.48 17.46
C GLN A 18 14.46 19.00 18.29
N SER A 19 13.44 19.85 18.44
CA SER A 19 12.21 19.53 19.18
C SER A 19 11.16 18.80 18.34
N CYS A 20 11.33 18.68 17.01
CA CYS A 20 10.33 18.08 16.12
C CYS A 20 9.99 16.64 16.51
N ARG A 21 10.97 15.82 16.92
CA ARG A 21 10.71 14.46 17.41
C ARG A 21 9.74 14.46 18.59
N LYS A 22 9.90 15.37 19.56
CA LYS A 22 8.99 15.53 20.70
C LYS A 22 7.61 16.04 20.28
N PHE A 23 7.54 16.91 19.28
CA PHE A 23 6.26 17.41 18.76
C PHE A 23 5.51 16.35 17.97
N PHE A 24 6.18 15.56 17.15
CA PHE A 24 5.62 14.43 16.41
C PHE A 24 4.83 13.50 17.33
N LEU A 25 5.42 13.15 18.47
CA LEU A 25 4.79 12.26 19.45
C LEU A 25 3.57 12.85 20.17
N LYS A 26 3.48 14.18 20.25
CA LYS A 26 2.40 14.88 20.97
C LYS A 26 1.22 15.24 20.08
N GLN A 27 1.42 15.34 18.77
CA GLN A 27 0.44 15.88 17.84
C GLN A 27 -0.21 14.75 17.05
N GLY A 28 -1.54 14.66 17.09
CA GLY A 28 -2.28 13.69 16.28
C GLY A 28 -2.15 13.94 14.76
N ALA A 29 -2.04 15.20 14.34
CA ALA A 29 -1.84 15.61 12.95
C ALA A 29 -0.55 16.44 12.83
N PHE A 30 0.59 15.75 12.80
CA PHE A 30 1.90 16.41 12.81
C PHE A 30 2.12 17.33 11.60
N SER A 31 1.77 16.93 10.38
CA SER A 31 1.99 17.75 9.17
C SER A 31 1.24 19.09 9.22
N LEU A 32 0.03 19.12 9.79
CA LEU A 32 -0.73 20.34 10.02
C LEU A 32 -0.01 21.26 11.01
N TYR A 33 0.45 20.69 12.13
CA TYR A 33 1.22 21.42 13.13
C TYR A 33 2.53 21.96 12.56
N HIS A 34 3.25 21.13 11.80
CA HIS A 34 4.51 21.47 11.16
C HIS A 34 4.34 22.62 10.16
N SER A 35 3.35 22.51 9.27
CA SER A 35 3.02 23.55 8.29
C SER A 35 2.74 24.90 8.96
N LYS A 36 1.95 24.92 10.04
CA LYS A 36 1.65 26.17 10.77
C LYS A 36 2.86 26.78 11.47
N ASN A 37 3.77 25.96 11.97
CA ASN A 37 5.02 26.48 12.53
C ASN A 37 5.91 27.04 11.43
N MET A 38 5.96 26.37 10.28
CA MET A 38 6.70 26.86 9.13
C MET A 38 6.16 28.21 8.64
N ASP A 39 4.84 28.42 8.63
CA ASP A 39 4.25 29.74 8.33
C ASP A 39 4.86 30.86 9.20
N ASN A 40 5.09 30.59 10.49
CA ASN A 40 5.66 31.56 11.42
C ASN A 40 7.13 31.85 11.11
N PHE A 41 7.91 30.86 10.68
CA PHE A 41 9.30 31.06 10.26
C PHE A 41 9.37 31.85 8.95
N ILE A 42 8.53 31.52 7.96
CA ILE A 42 8.44 32.26 6.70
C ILE A 42 8.05 33.74 6.95
N LYS A 43 7.09 33.99 7.84
CA LYS A 43 6.71 35.36 8.26
C LYS A 43 7.86 36.11 8.92
N LYS A 44 8.58 35.48 9.85
CA LYS A 44 9.74 36.12 10.52
C LYS A 44 10.85 36.45 9.54
N ALA A 45 11.18 35.55 8.62
CA ALA A 45 12.17 35.82 7.58
C ALA A 45 11.71 36.97 6.67
N TYR A 46 10.41 37.06 6.37
CA TYR A 46 9.84 38.17 5.60
C TYR A 46 10.01 39.50 6.35
N ASP A 47 9.72 39.53 7.65
CA ASP A 47 9.89 40.73 8.48
C ASP A 47 11.36 41.17 8.58
N ILE A 48 12.31 40.23 8.64
CA ILE A 48 13.76 40.53 8.62
C ILE A 48 14.15 41.22 7.31
N VAL A 49 13.68 40.71 6.17
CA VAL A 49 13.95 41.32 4.85
C VAL A 49 13.35 42.71 4.76
N LEU A 50 12.12 42.91 5.24
CA LEU A 50 11.50 44.24 5.21
C LEU A 50 12.28 45.26 6.03
N LYS A 51 12.79 44.87 7.20
CA LYS A 51 13.64 45.77 8.01
C LYS A 51 14.95 46.11 7.32
N ASP A 52 15.58 45.14 6.64
CA ASP A 52 16.82 45.38 5.90
C ASP A 52 16.63 46.37 4.74
N TYR A 53 15.51 46.23 4.01
CA TYR A 53 15.27 47.02 2.80
C TYR A 53 14.63 48.38 3.06
N PHE A 54 13.83 48.54 4.12
CA PHE A 54 13.10 49.79 4.38
C PHE A 54 13.54 50.52 5.65
N ASP A 55 14.30 49.88 6.55
CA ASP A 55 14.72 50.45 7.84
C ASP A 55 13.53 51.07 8.60
N ASP A 56 13.73 52.24 9.22
CA ASP A 56 12.69 53.02 9.90
C ASP A 56 11.54 53.52 8.99
N PHE A 57 11.68 53.40 7.66
CA PHE A 57 10.71 53.89 6.66
C PHE A 57 9.80 52.78 6.12
N SER A 58 9.72 51.63 6.82
CA SER A 58 8.89 50.50 6.40
C SER A 58 7.42 50.87 6.22
N PRO A 59 6.87 50.78 4.98
CA PRO A 59 5.46 51.02 4.76
C PRO A 59 4.62 49.86 5.33
N PRO A 60 3.31 50.07 5.58
CA PRO A 60 2.42 48.98 5.93
C PRO A 60 2.51 47.82 4.93
N SER A 61 2.50 46.58 5.41
CA SER A 61 2.67 45.38 4.56
C SER A 61 1.65 45.30 3.41
N ASP A 62 0.45 45.82 3.60
CA ASP A 62 -0.58 45.91 2.55
C ASP A 62 -0.22 46.86 1.40
N ASN A 63 0.70 47.81 1.62
CA ASN A 63 1.16 48.77 0.63
C ASN A 63 2.43 48.30 -0.11
N ILE A 64 3.08 47.24 0.38
CA ILE A 64 4.22 46.63 -0.31
C ILE A 64 3.66 45.74 -1.43
N PRO A 65 4.00 45.95 -2.71
CA PRO A 65 3.41 45.20 -3.82
C PRO A 65 3.99 43.78 -3.96
N PHE A 66 4.03 43.02 -2.87
CA PHE A 66 4.61 41.68 -2.81
C PHE A 66 3.80 40.75 -1.90
N CYS A 67 3.61 39.51 -2.35
CA CYS A 67 2.93 38.44 -1.63
C CYS A 67 3.75 37.14 -1.65
N VAL A 68 3.71 36.43 -0.53
CA VAL A 68 4.24 35.07 -0.37
C VAL A 68 3.08 34.10 -0.18
N LEU A 69 2.96 33.14 -1.08
CA LEU A 69 1.91 32.11 -1.06
C LEU A 69 2.55 30.73 -0.91
N ALA A 70 1.89 29.83 -0.19
CA ALA A 70 2.20 28.41 -0.22
C ALA A 70 1.47 27.74 -1.39
N SER A 71 2.11 26.72 -1.97
CA SER A 71 1.55 25.85 -3.02
C SER A 71 1.75 24.37 -2.67
N LYS A 72 1.19 23.46 -3.50
CA LYS A 72 1.31 22.00 -3.36
C LYS A 72 0.93 21.54 -1.92
N ALA A 73 1.67 20.59 -1.36
CA ALA A 73 1.44 20.03 -0.02
C ALA A 73 1.41 21.11 1.09
N TYR A 74 2.22 22.16 0.95
CA TYR A 74 2.29 23.21 1.96
C TYR A 74 1.03 24.08 1.99
N ALA A 75 0.37 24.29 0.85
CA ALA A 75 -0.92 24.98 0.79
C ALA A 75 -2.01 24.24 1.58
N ASN A 76 -2.01 22.90 1.53
CA ASN A 76 -3.00 22.05 2.20
C ASN A 76 -2.68 21.76 3.67
N ASN A 77 -1.59 22.31 4.20
CA ASN A 77 -1.04 21.99 5.51
C ASN A 77 -0.66 20.50 5.68
N SER A 78 -0.22 19.87 4.59
CA SER A 78 0.23 18.48 4.57
C SER A 78 1.75 18.39 4.37
N LEU A 79 2.51 19.41 4.78
CA LEU A 79 3.97 19.42 4.71
C LEU A 79 4.55 18.40 5.70
N CYS A 80 5.32 17.44 5.21
CA CYS A 80 6.07 16.51 6.05
C CYS A 80 7.38 17.14 6.54
N PHE A 81 7.94 16.60 7.63
CA PHE A 81 9.24 17.06 8.14
C PHE A 81 10.31 16.94 7.05
N ASN A 82 11.19 17.94 6.88
CA ASN A 82 12.24 18.00 5.84
C ASN A 82 11.76 17.89 4.38
N GLU A 83 10.46 17.85 4.12
CA GLU A 83 9.93 17.97 2.76
C GLU A 83 10.17 19.40 2.23
N SER A 84 10.46 19.52 0.94
CA SER A 84 10.67 20.82 0.29
C SER A 84 9.44 21.74 0.42
N ILE A 85 9.69 22.99 0.80
CA ILE A 85 8.66 24.01 1.03
C ILE A 85 8.37 24.72 -0.29
N SER A 86 7.21 24.42 -0.89
CA SER A 86 6.79 25.06 -2.13
C SER A 86 6.16 26.43 -1.90
N LEU A 87 6.81 27.48 -2.44
CA LEU A 87 6.40 28.89 -2.32
C LEU A 87 6.17 29.53 -3.69
N ILE A 88 5.18 30.42 -3.77
CA ILE A 88 4.94 31.28 -4.92
C ILE A 88 5.11 32.73 -4.45
N PHE A 89 6.06 33.42 -5.05
CA PHE A 89 6.37 34.82 -4.82
C PHE A 89 5.72 35.65 -5.92
N VAL A 90 4.73 36.47 -5.57
CA VAL A 90 4.01 37.30 -6.55
C VAL A 90 4.23 38.77 -6.22
N TYR A 91 4.70 39.55 -7.19
CA TYR A 91 4.97 40.97 -7.00
C TYR A 91 4.42 41.83 -8.13
N LYS A 92 4.19 43.12 -7.88
CA LYS A 92 3.90 44.12 -8.93
C LYS A 92 5.11 45.02 -9.07
N ASP A 93 5.70 45.11 -10.26
CA ASP A 93 6.91 45.90 -10.49
C ASP A 93 6.58 47.39 -10.37
N ILE A 94 6.90 47.97 -9.22
CA ILE A 94 6.80 49.39 -8.93
C ILE A 94 8.20 49.88 -8.60
N LYS A 95 8.70 50.82 -9.41
CA LYS A 95 10.06 51.35 -9.35
C LYS A 95 10.50 51.74 -7.93
N ALA A 96 9.59 52.28 -7.11
CA ALA A 96 9.87 52.72 -5.74
C ALA A 96 10.28 51.59 -4.77
N PHE A 97 9.96 50.32 -5.04
CA PHE A 97 10.09 49.24 -4.06
C PHE A 97 11.24 48.24 -4.33
N HIS A 98 11.89 48.28 -5.49
CA HIS A 98 13.03 47.40 -5.83
C HIS A 98 12.83 45.90 -5.43
N LEU A 99 11.65 45.33 -5.75
CA LEU A 99 11.20 44.05 -5.18
C LEU A 99 12.00 42.81 -5.62
N LYS A 100 12.60 42.84 -6.81
CA LYS A 100 13.37 41.69 -7.34
C LYS A 100 14.57 41.34 -6.43
N PRO A 101 15.47 42.28 -6.08
CA PRO A 101 16.49 42.06 -5.05
C PRO A 101 15.94 41.59 -3.72
N MET A 102 14.84 42.21 -3.25
CA MET A 102 14.21 41.85 -1.97
C MET A 102 13.75 40.39 -1.93
N ILE A 103 13.15 39.89 -3.01
CA ILE A 103 12.75 38.48 -3.14
C ILE A 103 13.98 37.56 -3.13
N LYS A 104 15.08 37.94 -3.80
CA LYS A 104 16.32 37.16 -3.80
C LYS A 104 16.91 37.07 -2.39
N ALA A 105 17.02 38.19 -1.69
CA ALA A 105 17.49 38.23 -0.30
C ALA A 105 16.61 37.39 0.63
N PHE A 106 15.29 37.39 0.39
CA PHE A 106 14.37 36.53 1.14
C PHE A 106 14.64 35.04 0.92
N ILE A 107 14.85 34.61 -0.32
CA ILE A 107 15.20 33.22 -0.65
C ILE A 107 16.55 32.84 -0.03
N GLU A 108 17.55 33.73 -0.12
CA GLU A 108 18.87 33.53 0.47
C GLU A 108 18.78 33.31 1.99
N ILE A 109 18.01 34.13 2.73
CA ILE A 109 17.81 33.95 4.17
C ILE A 109 17.20 32.59 4.52
N LEU A 110 16.24 32.10 3.72
CA LEU A 110 15.61 30.81 3.94
C LEU A 110 16.59 29.65 3.68
N ASN A 111 17.35 29.72 2.58
CA ASN A 111 18.36 28.73 2.22
C ASN A 111 19.52 28.70 3.23
N ASP A 112 19.96 29.87 3.70
CA ASP A 112 20.97 30.05 4.75
C ASP A 112 20.55 29.47 6.11
N ALA A 113 19.25 29.29 6.31
CA ALA A 113 18.67 28.62 7.47
C ALA A 113 18.44 27.11 7.24
N HIS A 114 18.96 26.57 6.13
CA HIS A 114 18.85 25.17 5.71
C HIS A 114 17.42 24.71 5.45
N LEU A 115 16.51 25.62 5.07
CA LEU A 115 15.19 25.24 4.56
C LEU A 115 15.30 24.92 3.07
N GLN A 116 14.80 23.76 2.66
CA GLN A 116 14.71 23.39 1.25
C GLN A 116 13.52 24.11 0.61
N ILE A 117 13.78 25.15 -0.19
CA ILE A 117 12.73 25.95 -0.83
C ILE A 117 12.60 25.59 -2.31
N ASP A 118 11.39 25.21 -2.72
CA ASP A 118 10.98 25.12 -4.12
C ASP A 118 10.15 26.38 -4.43
N SER A 119 10.70 27.32 -5.21
CA SER A 119 10.05 28.63 -5.40
C SER A 119 9.78 29.01 -6.84
N VAL A 120 8.63 29.63 -7.06
CA VAL A 120 8.22 30.24 -8.33
C VAL A 120 8.03 31.73 -8.14
N ILE A 121 8.70 32.56 -8.96
CA ILE A 121 8.61 34.02 -8.91
C ILE A 121 7.77 34.53 -10.07
N LEU A 122 6.74 35.31 -9.78
CA LEU A 122 5.75 35.79 -10.74
C LEU A 122 5.54 37.30 -10.62
N GLU A 123 5.57 37.98 -11.77
CA GLU A 123 5.08 39.35 -11.84
C GLU A 123 3.57 39.36 -12.06
N PHE A 124 2.82 40.11 -11.26
CA PHE A 124 1.36 40.19 -11.30
C PHE A 124 0.82 40.58 -12.68
N ASN A 125 1.50 41.49 -13.37
CA ASN A 125 1.17 41.89 -14.74
C ASN A 125 1.71 40.91 -15.79
N GLY A 126 2.59 39.98 -15.43
CA GLY A 126 3.12 38.94 -16.33
C GLY A 126 2.30 37.64 -16.33
N LEU A 127 1.24 37.55 -15.52
CA LEU A 127 0.39 36.35 -15.38
C LEU A 127 -0.49 36.03 -16.62
N TYR A 128 -0.12 36.48 -17.82
CA TYR A 128 -1.00 36.46 -19.00
C TYR A 128 -1.04 35.16 -19.79
N ASN A 129 -0.20 34.17 -19.48
CA ASN A 129 -0.34 32.80 -19.98
C ASN A 129 0.33 31.87 -18.96
N ALA A 130 -0.35 30.80 -18.55
CA ALA A 130 0.26 29.80 -17.68
C ALA A 130 1.47 29.19 -18.39
N SER A 131 2.69 29.53 -17.96
CA SER A 131 3.89 28.78 -18.36
C SER A 131 3.71 27.31 -17.95
N ASN A 132 4.44 26.39 -18.61
CA ASN A 132 4.44 24.99 -18.20
C ASN A 132 4.81 24.81 -16.70
N GLU A 133 5.58 25.74 -16.13
CA GLU A 133 6.00 25.75 -14.72
C GLU A 133 4.89 26.21 -13.75
N LEU A 134 3.90 26.97 -14.23
CA LEU A 134 2.79 27.52 -13.43
C LEU A 134 1.61 26.56 -13.22
N LYS A 135 1.55 25.44 -13.97
CA LYS A 135 0.37 24.56 -14.17
C LYS A 135 -0.40 24.21 -12.88
N THR A 136 -0.19 23.02 -12.30
CA THR A 136 -1.04 22.53 -11.19
C THR A 136 -0.77 23.26 -9.88
N SER A 137 0.35 23.98 -9.76
CA SER A 137 0.79 24.71 -8.57
C SER A 137 -0.16 25.84 -8.13
N ILE A 138 -0.96 26.42 -9.06
CA ILE A 138 -1.90 27.50 -8.73
C ILE A 138 -3.29 27.01 -8.28
N ILE A 139 -3.62 25.73 -8.51
CA ILE A 139 -4.95 25.16 -8.21
C ILE A 139 -5.27 25.27 -6.71
N GLN A 140 -4.26 25.03 -5.88
CA GLN A 140 -4.34 25.13 -4.44
C GLN A 140 -3.23 26.05 -3.94
N THR A 141 -3.62 27.28 -3.61
CA THR A 141 -2.71 28.29 -3.05
C THR A 141 -3.25 28.84 -1.75
N ARG A 142 -2.35 29.10 -0.80
CA ARG A 142 -2.68 29.64 0.52
C ARG A 142 -1.79 30.83 0.83
N PHE A 143 -2.40 31.95 1.21
CA PHE A 143 -1.67 33.15 1.60
C PHE A 143 -0.87 32.94 2.90
N ILE A 144 0.41 33.32 2.90
CA ILE A 144 1.29 33.27 4.07
C ILE A 144 1.53 34.67 4.64
N CYS A 145 2.09 35.58 3.83
CA CYS A 145 2.40 36.96 4.22
C CYS A 145 2.49 37.91 3.01
N GLY A 146 2.58 39.22 3.28
CA GLY A 146 2.62 40.30 2.29
C GLY A 146 1.29 41.03 2.10
N SER A 147 1.08 41.66 0.95
CA SER A 147 -0.08 42.52 0.72
C SER A 147 -1.38 41.77 0.52
N ARG A 148 -2.37 41.99 1.39
CA ARG A 148 -3.71 41.39 1.25
C ARG A 148 -4.48 42.00 0.07
N ILE A 149 -4.20 43.25 -0.27
CA ILE A 149 -4.80 43.94 -1.43
C ILE A 149 -4.35 43.24 -2.71
N LEU A 150 -3.04 43.03 -2.85
CA LEU A 150 -2.49 42.32 -4.00
C LEU A 150 -2.99 40.86 -4.05
N PHE A 151 -3.06 40.17 -2.90
CA PHE A 151 -3.56 38.80 -2.83
C PHE A 151 -5.00 38.64 -3.36
N LYS A 152 -5.90 39.60 -3.07
CA LYS A 152 -7.26 39.59 -3.64
C LYS A 152 -7.23 39.60 -5.17
N GLY A 153 -6.38 40.45 -5.77
CA GLY A 153 -6.18 40.51 -7.21
C GLY A 153 -5.58 39.23 -7.78
N ILE A 154 -4.60 38.63 -7.09
CA ILE A 154 -3.95 37.37 -7.49
C ILE A 154 -4.98 36.24 -7.53
N LYS A 155 -5.81 36.13 -6.48
CA LYS A 155 -6.83 35.08 -6.39
C LYS A 155 -7.80 35.13 -7.58
N ILE A 156 -8.28 36.32 -7.94
CA ILE A 156 -9.18 36.51 -9.09
C ILE A 156 -8.49 36.07 -10.39
N LYS A 157 -7.22 36.44 -10.59
CA LYS A 157 -6.47 36.02 -11.78
C LYS A 157 -6.25 34.50 -11.82
N PHE A 158 -5.86 33.88 -10.71
CA PHE A 158 -5.71 32.43 -10.64
C PHE A 158 -7.04 31.71 -10.93
N GLU A 159 -8.15 32.19 -10.38
CA GLU A 159 -9.49 31.64 -10.67
C GLU A 159 -9.85 31.74 -12.16
N SER A 160 -9.51 32.85 -12.84
CA SER A 160 -9.70 32.98 -14.30
C SER A 160 -8.87 31.97 -15.07
N ILE A 161 -7.57 31.87 -14.77
CA ILE A 161 -6.64 30.95 -15.44
C ILE A 161 -7.09 29.50 -15.26
N ILE A 162 -7.48 29.11 -14.03
CA ILE A 162 -7.97 27.76 -13.72
C ILE A 162 -9.26 27.46 -14.48
N LYS A 163 -10.16 28.44 -14.60
CA LYS A 163 -11.42 28.26 -15.33
C LYS A 163 -11.19 28.08 -16.83
N GLU A 164 -10.30 28.87 -17.42
CA GLU A 164 -9.95 28.82 -18.85
C GLU A 164 -9.24 27.51 -19.21
N ASN A 165 -8.35 27.01 -18.34
CA ASN A 165 -7.51 25.83 -18.60
C ASN A 165 -7.98 24.57 -17.84
N LYS A 166 -9.24 24.54 -17.40
CA LYS A 166 -9.78 23.50 -16.50
C LYS A 166 -9.53 22.09 -17.02
N ASN A 167 -9.82 21.82 -18.29
CA ASN A 167 -9.70 20.49 -18.86
C ASN A 167 -8.23 20.05 -19.00
N ASP A 168 -7.33 20.96 -19.31
CA ASP A 168 -5.91 20.66 -19.45
C ASP A 168 -5.26 20.37 -18.08
N PHE A 169 -5.64 21.13 -17.05
CA PHE A 169 -5.23 20.85 -15.67
C PHE A 169 -5.78 19.50 -15.20
N ALA A 170 -7.03 19.17 -15.53
CA ALA A 170 -7.59 17.88 -15.19
C ALA A 170 -6.82 16.73 -15.87
N LYS A 171 -6.49 16.85 -17.16
CA LYS A 171 -5.70 15.84 -17.90
C LYS A 171 -4.33 15.61 -17.25
N LEU A 172 -3.61 16.68 -16.95
CA LEU A 172 -2.29 16.61 -16.29
C LEU A 172 -2.35 15.93 -14.91
N LEU A 173 -3.39 16.21 -14.13
CA LEU A 173 -3.58 15.55 -12.83
C LEU A 173 -4.00 14.08 -12.98
N LEU A 174 -4.74 13.76 -14.04
CA LEU A 174 -5.20 12.42 -14.35
C LEU A 174 -4.05 11.50 -14.81
N GLU A 175 -2.97 12.05 -15.37
CA GLU A 175 -1.75 11.28 -15.74
C GLU A 175 -1.09 10.59 -14.55
N ASN A 176 -1.31 11.08 -13.31
CA ASN A 176 -0.81 10.42 -12.11
C ASN A 176 -1.55 9.12 -11.79
N PHE A 177 -2.71 8.87 -12.40
CA PHE A 177 -3.43 7.61 -12.26
C PHE A 177 -3.08 6.77 -13.49
N LYS A 178 -2.50 5.58 -13.26
CA LYS A 178 -2.19 4.62 -14.33
C LYS A 178 -3.50 4.03 -14.91
N GLU A 179 -3.43 2.86 -15.54
CA GLU A 179 -4.63 2.05 -15.78
C GLU A 179 -5.49 2.03 -14.51
N PHE A 180 -6.79 2.29 -14.64
CA PHE A 180 -7.73 2.38 -13.51
C PHE A 180 -8.01 0.98 -12.93
N ASP A 181 -6.97 0.37 -12.39
CA ASP A 181 -6.90 -0.97 -11.82
C ASP A 181 -6.31 -0.90 -10.40
N ILE A 182 -6.39 -2.00 -9.66
CA ILE A 182 -5.93 -2.16 -8.27
C ILE A 182 -4.80 -3.20 -8.27
N PRO A 183 -3.53 -2.78 -8.47
CA PRO A 183 -2.40 -3.69 -8.43
C PRO A 183 -2.13 -4.17 -6.99
N PHE A 184 -1.36 -5.26 -6.89
CA PHE A 184 -0.73 -5.67 -5.64
C PHE A 184 0.37 -4.69 -5.22
N ILE A 185 0.57 -4.53 -3.91
CA ILE A 185 1.45 -3.53 -3.32
C ILE A 185 2.65 -4.25 -2.70
N LYS A 186 3.85 -3.93 -3.20
CA LYS A 186 5.09 -4.42 -2.59
C LYS A 186 5.23 -3.92 -1.15
N GLN A 187 5.84 -4.73 -0.29
CA GLN A 187 6.04 -4.39 1.11
C GLN A 187 7.07 -3.28 1.32
N GLU A 188 8.07 -3.22 0.44
CA GLU A 188 8.94 -2.07 0.25
C GLU A 188 8.44 -1.24 -0.92
N PHE A 189 8.28 0.06 -0.71
CA PHE A 189 7.59 0.94 -1.65
C PHE A 189 8.05 2.39 -1.54
N ASN A 190 7.87 3.13 -2.63
CA ASN A 190 8.02 4.57 -2.63
C ASN A 190 6.71 5.24 -2.16
N ILE A 191 6.73 5.86 -0.98
CA ILE A 191 5.53 6.42 -0.33
C ILE A 191 4.89 7.58 -1.09
N LEU A 192 5.61 8.23 -2.02
CA LEU A 192 5.07 9.27 -2.87
C LEU A 192 4.46 8.69 -4.16
N LYS A 193 5.21 7.83 -4.87
CA LYS A 193 4.97 7.48 -6.28
C LYS A 193 4.17 6.19 -6.47
N ASP A 194 4.31 5.21 -5.59
CA ASP A 194 3.68 3.91 -5.80
C ASP A 194 2.17 3.96 -5.62
N PHE A 195 1.48 2.88 -6.00
CA PHE A 195 0.01 2.79 -5.96
C PHE A 195 -0.52 3.13 -4.57
N GLY A 196 -1.39 4.14 -4.49
CA GLY A 196 -1.91 4.61 -3.20
C GLY A 196 -0.96 5.50 -2.37
N GLY A 197 0.18 5.92 -2.94
CA GLY A 197 1.08 6.90 -2.34
C GLY A 197 0.52 8.33 -2.29
N LEU A 198 1.29 9.24 -1.70
CA LEU A 198 0.89 10.62 -1.44
C LEU A 198 0.65 11.44 -2.73
N ASN A 199 1.29 11.11 -3.86
CA ASN A 199 1.04 11.82 -5.12
C ASN A 199 -0.37 11.56 -5.67
N HIS A 200 -0.90 10.35 -5.52
CA HIS A 200 -2.29 10.05 -5.87
C HIS A 200 -3.26 10.87 -5.01
N LEU A 201 -3.00 10.95 -3.71
CA LEU A 201 -3.80 11.75 -2.78
C LEU A 201 -3.78 13.24 -3.15
N ARG A 202 -2.60 13.83 -3.35
CA ARG A 202 -2.41 15.24 -3.72
C ARG A 202 -3.05 15.58 -5.08
N SER A 203 -2.94 14.67 -6.04
CA SER A 203 -3.56 14.81 -7.36
C SER A 203 -5.07 14.76 -7.28
N LEU A 204 -5.62 13.83 -6.49
CA LEU A 204 -7.05 13.77 -6.23
C LEU A 204 -7.53 15.05 -5.54
N GLU A 205 -6.87 15.52 -4.50
CA GLU A 205 -7.26 16.76 -3.80
C GLU A 205 -7.33 17.95 -4.77
N SER A 206 -6.35 18.06 -5.67
CA SER A 206 -6.33 19.09 -6.72
C SER A 206 -7.50 18.93 -7.70
N LEU A 207 -7.80 17.70 -8.13
CA LEU A 207 -8.98 17.41 -8.97
C LEU A 207 -10.28 17.77 -8.26
N LEU A 208 -10.44 17.42 -6.98
CA LEU A 208 -11.65 17.73 -6.21
C LEU A 208 -11.87 19.23 -6.05
N VAL A 209 -10.80 20.02 -5.92
CA VAL A 209 -10.86 21.49 -5.92
C VAL A 209 -11.25 22.02 -7.30
N LEU A 210 -10.65 21.49 -8.36
CA LEU A 210 -10.88 21.91 -9.75
C LEU A 210 -12.35 21.72 -10.20
N PHE A 211 -13.02 20.68 -9.69
CA PHE A 211 -14.42 20.37 -10.00
C PHE A 211 -15.42 20.79 -8.93
N LYS A 212 -14.98 21.49 -7.89
CA LYS A 212 -15.84 21.92 -6.79
C LYS A 212 -16.94 22.86 -7.28
N THR A 213 -18.21 22.48 -7.07
CA THR A 213 -19.41 23.26 -7.44
C THR A 213 -20.13 23.89 -6.24
N SER A 214 -19.81 23.46 -5.03
CA SER A 214 -20.42 23.94 -3.78
C SER A 214 -19.41 23.93 -2.64
N PRO A 215 -19.70 24.51 -1.47
CA PRO A 215 -18.79 24.44 -0.31
C PRO A 215 -18.46 23.02 0.15
N LYS A 216 -19.34 22.04 -0.12
CA LYS A 216 -19.14 20.63 0.22
C LYS A 216 -17.98 20.03 -0.57
N ASN A 217 -17.35 18.98 -0.01
CA ASN A 217 -16.31 18.26 -0.72
C ASN A 217 -16.91 17.56 -1.95
N TYR A 218 -16.33 17.79 -3.13
CA TYR A 218 -16.82 17.24 -4.40
C TYR A 218 -16.86 15.71 -4.42
N ALA A 219 -16.01 15.04 -3.64
CA ALA A 219 -16.01 13.58 -3.50
C ALA A 219 -17.37 13.04 -3.00
N LEU A 220 -18.13 13.83 -2.22
CA LEU A 220 -19.42 13.43 -1.68
C LEU A 220 -20.51 13.24 -2.74
N ASN A 221 -20.27 13.66 -3.98
CA ASN A 221 -21.14 13.34 -5.10
C ASN A 221 -21.04 11.87 -5.52
N PHE A 222 -19.97 11.17 -5.15
CA PHE A 222 -19.67 9.80 -5.56
C PHE A 222 -19.62 8.82 -4.40
N ILE A 223 -19.18 9.26 -3.22
CA ILE A 223 -19.01 8.44 -2.02
C ILE A 223 -19.69 9.08 -0.80
N ASP A 224 -19.95 8.30 0.24
CA ASP A 224 -20.51 8.81 1.49
C ASP A 224 -19.42 9.38 2.42
N GLU A 225 -19.86 10.02 3.52
CA GLU A 225 -18.97 10.64 4.50
C GLU A 225 -18.07 9.62 5.22
N LYS A 226 -18.57 8.40 5.44
CA LYS A 226 -17.80 7.34 6.12
C LYS A 226 -16.61 6.94 5.26
N LYS A 227 -16.81 6.71 3.97
CA LYS A 227 -15.75 6.37 3.00
C LYS A 227 -14.76 7.53 2.82
N LEU A 228 -15.26 8.76 2.77
CA LEU A 228 -14.38 9.93 2.74
C LEU A 228 -13.53 10.05 4.02
N SER A 229 -14.09 9.71 5.18
CA SER A 229 -13.35 9.64 6.44
C SER A 229 -12.29 8.54 6.44
N GLU A 230 -12.58 7.37 5.89
CA GLU A 230 -11.60 6.28 5.73
C GLU A 230 -10.41 6.71 4.87
N LEU A 231 -10.67 7.37 3.72
CA LEU A 231 -9.62 7.94 2.87
C LEU A 231 -8.76 8.96 3.62
N ARG A 232 -9.37 9.87 4.39
CA ARG A 232 -8.64 10.88 5.17
C ARG A 232 -7.75 10.24 6.24
N LEU A 233 -8.27 9.27 6.99
CA LEU A 233 -7.50 8.58 8.03
C LEU A 233 -6.31 7.80 7.44
N ALA A 234 -6.47 7.21 6.25
CA ALA A 234 -5.37 6.58 5.54
C ALA A 234 -4.32 7.61 5.08
N GLY A 235 -4.75 8.76 4.55
CA GLY A 235 -3.87 9.86 4.16
C GLY A 235 -3.08 10.44 5.34
N ASP A 236 -3.76 10.73 6.46
CA ASP A 236 -3.14 11.23 7.68
C ASP A 236 -2.10 10.24 8.24
N PHE A 237 -2.37 8.94 8.13
CA PHE A 237 -1.42 7.90 8.50
C PHE A 237 -0.16 7.95 7.61
N LEU A 238 -0.30 8.01 6.28
CA LEU A 238 0.86 8.06 5.38
C LEU A 238 1.68 9.36 5.55
N LEU A 239 1.03 10.50 5.77
CA LEU A 239 1.72 11.76 6.08
C LEU A 239 2.53 11.66 7.39
N SER A 240 1.97 10.97 8.39
CA SER A 240 2.65 10.71 9.65
C SER A 240 3.82 9.73 9.48
N LEU A 241 3.63 8.68 8.67
CA LEU A 241 4.68 7.70 8.35
C LEU A 241 5.84 8.37 7.60
N LYS A 242 5.56 9.15 6.54
CA LYS A 242 6.56 9.93 5.81
C LYS A 242 7.32 10.89 6.73
N SER A 243 6.61 11.57 7.63
CA SER A 243 7.27 12.45 8.63
C SER A 243 8.18 11.67 9.58
N ALA A 244 7.79 10.45 10.00
CA ALA A 244 8.61 9.58 10.83
C ALA A 244 9.87 9.12 10.07
N MET A 245 9.74 8.69 8.81
CA MET A 245 10.86 8.32 7.94
C MET A 245 11.86 9.46 7.79
N ASN A 246 11.36 10.69 7.56
CA ASN A 246 12.20 11.87 7.41
C ASN A 246 12.88 12.28 8.74
N LEU A 247 12.20 12.08 9.88
CA LEU A 247 12.76 12.34 11.21
C LEU A 247 13.89 11.36 11.58
N LEU A 248 13.78 10.09 11.18
CA LEU A 248 14.82 9.08 11.43
C LEU A 248 16.04 9.27 10.52
N SER A 249 15.80 9.48 9.23
CA SER A 249 16.86 9.64 8.23
C SER A 249 17.49 11.03 8.18
N ALA A 250 16.86 12.03 8.83
CA ALA A 250 17.23 13.45 8.79
C ALA A 250 17.24 14.07 7.37
N LYS A 251 16.58 13.44 6.39
CA LYS A 251 16.44 13.90 5.00
C LYS A 251 15.01 13.66 4.50
N ASP A 252 14.71 14.07 3.28
CA ASP A 252 13.45 13.76 2.62
C ASP A 252 13.53 12.33 2.02
N GLU A 253 13.14 11.32 2.80
CA GLU A 253 13.24 9.90 2.43
C GLU A 253 11.90 9.35 1.92
N ASP A 254 11.88 8.90 0.67
CA ASP A 254 10.67 8.41 0.01
C ASP A 254 10.56 6.89 0.03
N GLU A 255 11.68 6.17 0.18
CA GLU A 255 11.71 4.72 0.14
C GLU A 255 11.43 4.13 1.52
N PHE A 256 10.32 3.42 1.65
CA PHE A 256 10.00 2.61 2.82
C PHE A 256 10.68 1.25 2.66
N LEU A 257 11.62 0.95 3.56
CA LEU A 257 12.41 -0.28 3.56
C LEU A 257 12.16 -1.07 4.85
N LEU A 258 12.08 -2.40 4.75
CA LEU A 258 11.80 -3.29 5.88
C LEU A 258 12.87 -3.20 6.97
N ILE A 259 14.13 -2.94 6.58
CA ILE A 259 15.26 -2.77 7.50
C ILE A 259 15.05 -1.62 8.51
N ASN A 260 14.25 -0.61 8.18
CA ASN A 260 13.99 0.55 9.03
C ASN A 260 12.70 0.41 9.88
N VAL A 261 11.95 -0.68 9.73
CA VAL A 261 10.63 -0.85 10.35
C VAL A 261 10.70 -0.87 11.86
N HIS A 262 11.76 -1.43 12.44
CA HIS A 262 11.95 -1.47 13.88
C HIS A 262 12.02 -0.05 14.48
N ASP A 263 12.91 0.79 13.97
CA ASP A 263 13.06 2.18 14.44
C ASP A 263 11.79 3.01 14.20
N LEU A 264 11.09 2.76 13.08
CA LEU A 264 9.83 3.41 12.76
C LEU A 264 8.72 2.99 13.73
N SER A 265 8.63 1.71 14.09
CA SER A 265 7.59 1.19 14.99
C SER A 265 7.76 1.75 16.40
N GLU A 266 9.01 1.89 16.86
CA GLU A 266 9.35 2.57 18.11
C GLU A 266 8.99 4.06 18.08
N LEU A 267 9.39 4.78 17.03
CA LEU A 267 9.10 6.21 16.90
C LEU A 267 7.60 6.50 16.83
N MET A 268 6.82 5.64 16.16
CA MET A 268 5.37 5.80 16.03
C MET A 268 4.57 5.18 17.19
N TYR A 269 5.25 4.73 18.26
CA TYR A 269 4.68 4.05 19.43
C TYR A 269 3.71 2.93 19.07
N LYS A 270 4.06 2.10 18.07
CA LYS A 270 3.28 0.89 17.80
C LYS A 270 3.53 -0.15 18.86
N LYS A 271 2.43 -0.67 19.40
CA LYS A 271 2.43 -1.70 20.42
C LYS A 271 2.02 -3.00 19.76
N ALA A 272 2.74 -4.06 20.11
CA ALA A 272 2.37 -5.42 19.77
C ALA A 272 0.94 -5.72 20.27
N LYS A 273 0.27 -6.62 19.55
CA LYS A 273 -1.01 -7.22 19.95
C LYS A 273 -0.77 -8.72 20.14
N LYS A 274 -1.72 -9.43 20.78
CA LYS A 274 -1.57 -10.84 21.19
C LYS A 274 -0.85 -11.76 20.20
N HIS A 275 -1.09 -11.61 18.89
CA HIS A 275 -0.56 -12.49 17.85
C HIS A 275 0.34 -11.79 16.81
N PHE A 276 0.62 -10.49 16.95
CA PHE A 276 1.41 -9.73 15.97
C PHE A 276 2.33 -8.74 16.67
N GLY A 277 3.61 -8.73 16.27
CA GLY A 277 4.58 -7.77 16.73
C GLY A 277 4.28 -6.35 16.25
N ALA A 278 5.03 -5.38 16.79
CA ALA A 278 4.85 -3.97 16.44
C ALA A 278 5.25 -3.66 14.99
N ASN A 279 6.20 -4.42 14.44
CA ASN A 279 6.76 -4.22 13.11
C ASN A 279 5.75 -4.63 12.04
N GLU A 280 5.22 -5.84 12.16
CA GLU A 280 4.22 -6.44 11.27
C GLU A 280 2.95 -5.58 11.26
N LEU A 281 2.52 -5.10 12.43
CA LEU A 281 1.38 -4.19 12.54
C LEU A 281 1.63 -2.83 11.87
N LEU A 282 2.87 -2.34 11.86
CA LEU A 282 3.21 -1.10 11.17
C LEU A 282 3.16 -1.30 9.65
N VAL A 283 3.81 -2.35 9.14
CA VAL A 283 3.82 -2.69 7.70
C VAL A 283 2.39 -2.96 7.21
N GLN A 284 1.63 -3.79 7.93
CA GLN A 284 0.23 -4.07 7.61
C GLN A 284 -0.59 -2.78 7.54
N LYS A 285 -0.40 -1.85 8.50
CA LYS A 285 -1.13 -0.58 8.49
C LYS A 285 -0.70 0.33 7.34
N ALA A 286 0.56 0.31 6.95
CA ALA A 286 1.08 1.07 5.81
C ALA A 286 0.47 0.58 4.49
N LEU A 287 0.57 -0.72 4.21
CA LEU A 287 0.00 -1.34 3.01
C LEU A 287 -1.52 -1.18 2.95
N GLN A 288 -2.22 -1.37 4.08
CA GLN A 288 -3.66 -1.11 4.16
C GLN A 288 -4.00 0.34 3.82
N SER A 289 -3.20 1.30 4.29
CA SER A 289 -3.44 2.73 4.04
C SER A 289 -3.17 3.09 2.58
N MET A 290 -2.10 2.56 1.99
CA MET A 290 -1.82 2.70 0.56
C MET A 290 -2.96 2.10 -0.27
N HIS A 291 -3.37 0.85 -0.03
CA HIS A 291 -4.48 0.23 -0.73
C HIS A 291 -5.77 1.06 -0.63
N THR A 292 -6.09 1.56 0.56
CA THR A 292 -7.28 2.39 0.80
C THR A 292 -7.22 3.69 -0.02
N ILE A 293 -6.07 4.37 -0.01
CA ILE A 293 -5.86 5.59 -0.81
C ILE A 293 -5.94 5.27 -2.30
N GLY A 294 -5.23 4.25 -2.76
CA GLY A 294 -5.21 3.82 -4.16
C GLY A 294 -6.61 3.53 -4.67
N PHE A 295 -7.36 2.67 -3.96
CA PHE A 295 -8.73 2.31 -4.30
C PHE A 295 -9.65 3.54 -4.44
N TYR A 296 -9.69 4.41 -3.43
CA TYR A 296 -10.60 5.56 -3.45
C TYR A 296 -10.16 6.64 -4.44
N THR A 297 -8.86 6.91 -4.55
CA THR A 297 -8.33 7.93 -5.44
C THR A 297 -8.53 7.55 -6.91
N HIS A 298 -8.26 6.29 -7.28
CA HIS A 298 -8.48 5.82 -8.65
C HIS A 298 -9.98 5.78 -8.99
N PHE A 299 -10.84 5.33 -8.06
CA PHE A 299 -12.29 5.36 -8.28
C PHE A 299 -12.80 6.79 -8.52
N LEU A 300 -12.44 7.73 -7.64
CA LEU A 300 -12.90 9.13 -7.76
C LEU A 300 -12.32 9.83 -9.00
N ALA A 301 -11.04 9.61 -9.31
CA ALA A 301 -10.41 10.11 -10.52
C ALA A 301 -11.11 9.56 -11.77
N LYS A 302 -11.47 8.25 -11.77
CA LYS A 302 -12.25 7.64 -12.85
C LYS A 302 -13.61 8.30 -13.03
N GLN A 303 -14.35 8.55 -11.94
CA GLN A 303 -15.64 9.24 -12.00
C GLN A 303 -15.53 10.65 -12.61
N ILE A 304 -14.44 11.36 -12.32
CA ILE A 304 -14.15 12.68 -12.90
C ILE A 304 -13.80 12.56 -14.38
N GLN A 305 -12.94 11.60 -14.74
CA GLN A 305 -12.54 11.35 -16.13
C GLN A 305 -13.74 10.95 -17.01
N ASP A 306 -14.60 10.05 -16.53
CA ASP A 306 -15.80 9.65 -17.28
C ASP A 306 -16.77 10.81 -17.47
N GLY A 307 -16.89 11.69 -16.46
CA GLY A 307 -17.66 12.92 -16.55
C GLY A 307 -17.09 13.92 -17.57
N LEU A 308 -15.76 14.01 -17.67
CA LEU A 308 -15.07 14.85 -18.66
C LEU A 308 -15.22 14.33 -20.09
N ASN A 309 -15.13 13.01 -20.26
CA ASN A 309 -15.19 12.36 -21.57
C ASN A 309 -16.63 12.07 -22.04
N HIS A 310 -17.64 12.41 -21.23
CA HIS A 310 -19.05 12.08 -21.47
C HIS A 310 -19.29 10.57 -21.68
N THR A 311 -18.50 9.72 -21.02
CA THR A 311 -18.62 8.26 -21.10
C THR A 311 -19.85 7.79 -20.32
N LEU A 312 -20.62 6.86 -20.89
CA LEU A 312 -21.72 6.21 -20.17
C LEU A 312 -21.17 5.40 -18.99
N LYS A 313 -21.71 5.67 -17.79
CA LYS A 313 -21.35 4.92 -16.59
C LYS A 313 -22.05 3.57 -16.60
N GLN A 314 -21.27 2.50 -16.51
CA GLN A 314 -21.84 1.17 -16.28
C GLN A 314 -22.33 1.09 -14.84
N GLU A 315 -23.65 1.10 -14.66
CA GLU A 315 -24.26 0.96 -13.33
C GLU A 315 -24.49 -0.51 -13.00
N TYR A 316 -23.80 -0.99 -11.98
CA TYR A 316 -24.03 -2.30 -11.41
C TYR A 316 -24.99 -2.20 -10.22
N LYS A 317 -26.09 -2.95 -10.27
CA LYS A 317 -27.10 -3.00 -9.20
C LYS A 317 -27.36 -4.45 -8.84
N PHE A 318 -26.82 -4.86 -7.69
CA PHE A 318 -27.07 -6.17 -7.08
C PHE A 318 -27.81 -5.97 -5.76
N LYS A 319 -28.76 -6.85 -5.46
CA LYS A 319 -29.53 -6.83 -4.20
C LYS A 319 -28.94 -7.79 -3.17
N THR A 320 -28.35 -8.89 -3.60
CA THR A 320 -27.84 -9.96 -2.74
C THR A 320 -26.46 -10.42 -3.19
N LEU A 321 -25.75 -11.08 -2.29
CA LEU A 321 -24.46 -11.70 -2.61
C LEU A 321 -24.63 -12.88 -3.56
N VAL A 322 -25.75 -13.62 -3.45
CA VAL A 322 -26.10 -14.69 -4.38
C VAL A 322 -26.21 -14.16 -5.82
N GLU A 323 -26.91 -13.04 -6.05
CA GLU A 323 -27.02 -12.44 -7.39
C GLU A 323 -25.66 -12.07 -7.99
N VAL A 324 -24.73 -11.59 -7.16
CA VAL A 324 -23.35 -11.29 -7.57
C VAL A 324 -22.65 -12.56 -8.03
N LEU A 325 -22.66 -13.61 -7.21
CA LEU A 325 -21.96 -14.85 -7.55
C LEU A 325 -22.57 -15.55 -8.76
N GLU A 326 -23.90 -15.53 -8.92
CA GLU A 326 -24.57 -16.02 -10.13
C GLU A 326 -24.14 -15.23 -11.38
N TYR A 327 -24.02 -13.90 -11.27
CA TYR A 327 -23.52 -13.07 -12.36
C TYR A 327 -22.07 -13.45 -12.73
N LEU A 328 -21.18 -13.57 -11.73
CA LEU A 328 -19.77 -13.92 -11.95
C LEU A 328 -19.60 -15.34 -12.52
N LEU A 329 -20.44 -16.29 -12.09
CA LEU A 329 -20.42 -17.65 -12.62
C LEU A 329 -20.89 -17.72 -14.08
N LYS A 330 -21.82 -16.86 -14.51
CA LYS A 330 -22.31 -16.78 -15.89
C LYS A 330 -21.31 -16.17 -16.88
N LEU A 331 -20.30 -15.44 -16.40
CA LEU A 331 -19.25 -14.91 -17.26
C LEU A 331 -18.46 -16.03 -17.93
N GLU A 332 -18.03 -15.79 -19.17
CA GLU A 332 -17.10 -16.66 -19.90
C GLU A 332 -15.84 -16.93 -19.06
N ASP A 333 -15.37 -18.17 -19.07
CA ASP A 333 -14.19 -18.60 -18.35
C ASP A 333 -12.92 -18.15 -19.07
N LYS A 334 -12.59 -16.88 -18.92
CA LYS A 334 -11.41 -16.24 -19.49
C LYS A 334 -10.81 -15.24 -18.50
N HIS A 335 -9.54 -14.89 -18.70
CA HIS A 335 -8.93 -13.82 -17.95
C HIS A 335 -9.64 -12.48 -18.25
N VAL A 336 -10.15 -11.82 -17.20
CA VAL A 336 -10.90 -10.56 -17.28
C VAL A 336 -10.35 -9.59 -16.24
N ILE A 337 -10.15 -8.33 -16.64
CA ILE A 337 -9.90 -7.22 -15.72
C ILE A 337 -11.23 -6.53 -15.48
N PHE A 338 -11.66 -6.48 -14.22
CA PHE A 338 -12.93 -5.89 -13.83
C PHE A 338 -12.79 -4.39 -13.60
N ASP A 339 -13.78 -3.59 -14.05
CA ASP A 339 -13.74 -2.15 -13.87
C ASP A 339 -14.02 -1.72 -12.41
N LEU A 340 -13.49 -0.57 -12.01
CA LEU A 340 -13.63 -0.04 -10.65
C LEU A 340 -15.09 0.22 -10.23
N ASN A 341 -16.03 0.45 -11.17
CA ASN A 341 -17.43 0.63 -10.79
C ASN A 341 -18.02 -0.68 -10.26
N LEU A 342 -17.64 -1.83 -10.84
CA LEU A 342 -18.04 -3.12 -10.32
C LEU A 342 -17.46 -3.34 -8.92
N VAL A 343 -16.15 -3.16 -8.73
CA VAL A 343 -15.49 -3.31 -7.42
C VAL A 343 -16.20 -2.45 -6.36
N PHE A 344 -16.49 -1.19 -6.70
CA PHE A 344 -17.11 -0.26 -5.78
C PHE A 344 -18.60 -0.57 -5.51
N ALA A 345 -19.33 -1.08 -6.50
CA ALA A 345 -20.71 -1.54 -6.32
C ALA A 345 -20.78 -2.75 -5.37
N LEU A 346 -19.86 -3.71 -5.55
CA LEU A 346 -19.72 -4.87 -4.67
C LEU A 346 -19.37 -4.46 -3.23
N GLY A 347 -18.42 -3.54 -3.04
CA GLY A 347 -18.06 -3.02 -1.71
C GLY A 347 -19.14 -2.15 -1.03
N ARG A 348 -20.26 -1.84 -1.70
CA ARG A 348 -21.44 -1.19 -1.09
C ARG A 348 -22.54 -2.19 -0.73
N LEU A 349 -22.44 -3.42 -1.20
CA LEU A 349 -23.47 -4.42 -1.02
C LEU A 349 -23.67 -4.70 0.47
N LYS A 350 -24.93 -4.79 0.89
CA LYS A 350 -25.32 -5.13 2.26
C LYS A 350 -26.04 -6.46 2.22
N TYR A 351 -25.51 -7.44 2.96
CA TYR A 351 -26.07 -8.78 3.04
C TYR A 351 -26.01 -9.31 4.48
N GLY A 352 -26.86 -10.30 4.78
CA GLY A 352 -26.95 -10.93 6.09
C GLY A 352 -26.37 -12.35 6.10
N LYS A 353 -26.34 -12.99 7.27
CA LYS A 353 -25.78 -14.35 7.45
C LYS A 353 -26.38 -15.41 6.51
N LYS A 354 -27.72 -15.40 6.36
CA LYS A 354 -28.44 -16.35 5.48
C LYS A 354 -28.04 -16.21 4.00
N ASP A 355 -27.68 -15.01 3.57
CA ASP A 355 -27.24 -14.75 2.19
C ASP A 355 -25.81 -15.29 1.98
N ILE A 356 -24.93 -15.11 2.97
CA ILE A 356 -23.58 -15.68 2.98
C ILE A 356 -23.62 -17.22 2.91
N GLU A 357 -24.46 -17.88 3.71
CA GLU A 357 -24.59 -19.34 3.70
C GLU A 357 -24.98 -19.89 2.32
N LYS A 358 -25.92 -19.24 1.64
CA LYS A 358 -26.30 -19.60 0.27
C LYS A 358 -25.21 -19.26 -0.73
N ALA A 359 -24.54 -18.12 -0.55
CA ALA A 359 -23.45 -17.69 -1.39
C ALA A 359 -22.25 -18.64 -1.32
N LEU A 360 -21.97 -19.28 -0.18
CA LEU A 360 -20.87 -20.24 -0.06
C LEU A 360 -20.98 -21.41 -1.05
N ILE A 361 -22.19 -21.89 -1.31
CA ILE A 361 -22.45 -22.96 -2.30
C ILE A 361 -22.09 -22.50 -3.72
N LEU A 362 -22.28 -21.21 -4.03
CA LEU A 362 -21.90 -20.64 -5.33
C LEU A 362 -20.41 -20.28 -5.37
N PHE A 363 -19.85 -19.85 -4.23
CA PHE A 363 -18.44 -19.52 -4.10
C PHE A 363 -17.55 -20.73 -4.38
N GLU A 364 -17.96 -21.92 -3.93
CA GLU A 364 -17.34 -23.20 -4.28
C GLU A 364 -17.14 -23.36 -5.80
N LYS A 365 -18.17 -23.04 -6.58
CA LYS A 365 -18.16 -23.16 -8.05
C LYS A 365 -17.16 -22.25 -8.75
N ILE A 366 -16.66 -21.22 -8.07
CA ILE A 366 -15.62 -20.33 -8.63
C ILE A 366 -14.29 -21.08 -8.77
N PHE A 367 -13.95 -21.94 -7.81
CA PHE A 367 -12.71 -22.73 -7.83
C PHE A 367 -12.71 -23.81 -8.93
N TYR A 368 -13.88 -24.15 -9.47
CA TYR A 368 -14.02 -25.04 -10.62
C TYR A 368 -13.74 -24.33 -11.97
N LYS A 369 -13.74 -23.00 -12.01
CA LYS A 369 -13.35 -22.26 -13.22
C LYS A 369 -11.86 -22.34 -13.43
N ARG A 370 -11.41 -22.38 -14.69
CA ARG A 370 -10.01 -22.27 -15.05
C ARG A 370 -9.45 -20.91 -14.62
N HIS A 371 -10.16 -19.82 -14.87
CA HIS A 371 -9.75 -18.45 -14.54
C HIS A 371 -10.47 -17.96 -13.27
N SER A 372 -10.15 -18.58 -12.14
CA SER A 372 -10.72 -18.21 -10.84
C SER A 372 -9.99 -17.01 -10.22
N PHE A 373 -8.72 -16.77 -10.57
CA PHE A 373 -7.89 -15.68 -10.06
C PHE A 373 -8.58 -14.31 -10.17
N CYS A 374 -9.06 -13.95 -11.37
CA CYS A 374 -9.66 -12.64 -11.61
C CYS A 374 -10.94 -12.42 -10.78
N VAL A 375 -11.74 -13.47 -10.61
CA VAL A 375 -12.96 -13.45 -9.81
C VAL A 375 -12.64 -13.32 -8.32
N LEU A 376 -11.68 -14.11 -7.83
CA LEU A 376 -11.23 -14.04 -6.44
C LEU A 376 -10.59 -12.67 -6.13
N LYS A 377 -9.86 -12.08 -7.09
CA LYS A 377 -9.24 -10.77 -6.93
C LYS A 377 -10.29 -9.67 -6.82
N LEU A 378 -11.34 -9.72 -7.64
CA LEU A 378 -12.50 -8.84 -7.51
C LEU A 378 -13.17 -8.96 -6.13
N LEU A 379 -13.32 -10.18 -5.61
CA LEU A 379 -13.90 -10.41 -4.28
C LEU A 379 -12.97 -9.92 -3.15
N LEU A 380 -11.65 -10.01 -3.34
CA LEU A 380 -10.65 -9.45 -2.42
C LEU A 380 -10.74 -7.92 -2.37
N ASP A 381 -10.69 -7.26 -3.53
CA ASP A 381 -10.66 -5.80 -3.64
C ASP A 381 -11.96 -5.14 -3.18
N SER A 382 -13.10 -5.79 -3.43
CA SER A 382 -14.40 -5.34 -2.93
C SER A 382 -14.62 -5.61 -1.44
N GLY A 383 -13.75 -6.39 -0.80
CA GLY A 383 -13.84 -6.79 0.60
C GLY A 383 -14.85 -7.91 0.89
N ILE A 384 -15.54 -8.45 -0.13
CA ILE A 384 -16.50 -9.54 0.02
C ILE A 384 -15.80 -10.85 0.44
N LEU A 385 -14.56 -11.07 -0.01
CA LEU A 385 -13.80 -12.27 0.31
C LEU A 385 -13.60 -12.45 1.83
N LYS A 386 -13.62 -11.35 2.60
CA LYS A 386 -13.63 -11.38 4.07
C LYS A 386 -14.71 -12.27 4.66
N ASP A 387 -15.91 -12.19 4.09
CA ASP A 387 -17.10 -12.85 4.63
C ASP A 387 -17.23 -14.28 4.09
N LEU A 388 -16.79 -14.51 2.84
CA LEU A 388 -16.76 -15.82 2.19
C LEU A 388 -15.62 -16.69 2.74
N CYS A 389 -14.41 -16.16 2.85
CA CYS A 389 -13.21 -16.84 3.36
C CYS A 389 -12.65 -16.15 4.61
N LYS A 390 -13.35 -16.27 5.74
CA LYS A 390 -12.94 -15.66 7.02
C LYS A 390 -11.50 -15.97 7.47
N PRO A 391 -11.01 -17.23 7.38
CA PRO A 391 -9.64 -17.55 7.80
C PRO A 391 -8.58 -16.76 7.01
N PHE A 392 -8.84 -16.49 5.74
CA PHE A 392 -7.92 -15.72 4.89
C PHE A 392 -7.84 -14.25 5.28
N TRP A 393 -8.92 -13.66 5.81
CA TRP A 393 -8.92 -12.23 6.10
C TRP A 393 -7.95 -11.81 7.20
N THR A 394 -7.55 -12.73 8.09
CA THR A 394 -6.62 -12.42 9.18
C THR A 394 -5.21 -12.14 8.69
N VAL A 395 -4.87 -12.57 7.48
CA VAL A 395 -3.53 -12.41 6.88
C VAL A 395 -3.46 -11.32 5.81
N ARG A 396 -4.54 -10.55 5.60
CA ARG A 396 -4.57 -9.43 4.66
C ARG A 396 -3.50 -8.40 5.04
N PHE A 397 -2.55 -8.15 4.12
CA PHE A 397 -1.39 -7.29 4.30
C PHE A 397 -0.45 -7.70 5.44
N LEU A 398 -0.47 -8.98 5.86
CA LEU A 398 0.51 -9.47 6.82
C LEU A 398 1.87 -9.60 6.12
N SER A 399 2.90 -9.05 6.76
CA SER A 399 4.21 -8.95 6.15
C SER A 399 4.98 -10.26 6.15
N ASP A 400 5.63 -10.55 5.03
CA ASP A 400 6.68 -11.57 4.92
C ASP A 400 8.05 -10.87 4.94
N GLU A 401 8.90 -11.19 5.91
CA GLU A 401 10.22 -10.54 6.08
C GLU A 401 11.19 -10.87 4.94
N GLU A 402 11.01 -12.01 4.28
CA GLU A 402 11.89 -12.50 3.21
C GLU A 402 11.34 -12.18 1.81
N GLY A 403 10.08 -11.76 1.72
CA GLY A 403 9.32 -11.65 0.48
C GLY A 403 9.01 -10.22 0.03
N ASN A 404 8.86 -10.02 -1.29
CA ASN A 404 8.50 -8.73 -1.87
C ASN A 404 7.04 -8.30 -1.61
N TYR A 405 6.14 -9.26 -1.34
CA TYR A 405 4.70 -9.06 -1.21
C TYR A 405 4.20 -9.69 0.09
N SER A 406 3.12 -9.14 0.66
CA SER A 406 2.45 -9.73 1.82
C SER A 406 1.89 -11.11 1.50
N PHE A 407 1.76 -11.98 2.52
CA PHE A 407 1.35 -13.37 2.35
C PHE A 407 0.08 -13.56 1.52
N ASP A 408 -0.92 -12.71 1.75
CA ASP A 408 -2.17 -12.75 1.01
C ASP A 408 -2.01 -12.39 -0.47
N GLU A 409 -1.11 -11.48 -0.83
CA GLU A 409 -0.85 -11.14 -2.23
C GLU A 409 -0.01 -12.22 -2.92
N GLN A 410 0.93 -12.84 -2.18
CA GLN A 410 1.72 -13.95 -2.71
C GLN A 410 0.86 -15.11 -3.19
N VAL A 411 -0.19 -15.48 -2.45
CA VAL A 411 -1.05 -16.60 -2.87
C VAL A 411 -1.89 -16.28 -4.11
N PHE A 412 -2.24 -15.01 -4.30
CA PHE A 412 -2.94 -14.59 -5.51
C PHE A 412 -2.00 -14.58 -6.72
N LEU A 413 -0.75 -14.14 -6.55
CA LEU A 413 0.28 -14.26 -7.58
C LEU A 413 0.54 -15.74 -7.93
N MET A 414 0.66 -16.60 -6.92
CA MET A 414 0.80 -18.05 -7.11
C MET A 414 -0.41 -18.65 -7.84
N LEU A 415 -1.63 -18.25 -7.49
CA LEU A 415 -2.84 -18.73 -8.15
C LEU A 415 -2.87 -18.33 -9.63
N SER A 416 -2.51 -17.08 -9.94
CA SER A 416 -2.41 -16.62 -11.33
C SER A 416 -1.40 -17.45 -12.14
N GLU A 417 -0.25 -17.78 -11.55
CA GLU A 417 0.77 -18.59 -12.22
C GLU A 417 0.32 -20.05 -12.34
N PHE A 418 -0.36 -20.61 -11.33
CA PHE A 418 -0.97 -21.94 -11.39
C PHE A 418 -1.96 -22.07 -12.57
N GLU A 419 -2.87 -21.11 -12.72
CA GLU A 419 -3.89 -21.12 -13.80
C GLU A 419 -3.28 -21.01 -15.20
N LYS A 420 -2.15 -20.31 -15.32
CA LYS A 420 -1.39 -20.19 -16.57
C LYS A 420 -0.75 -21.52 -16.97
N TYR A 421 -0.17 -22.23 -16.01
CA TYR A 421 0.55 -23.49 -16.23
C TYR A 421 -0.31 -24.75 -16.17
N GLU A 422 -1.61 -24.61 -15.87
CA GLU A 422 -2.55 -25.72 -15.70
C GLU A 422 -2.58 -26.68 -16.90
N ASP A 423 -2.45 -26.13 -18.12
CA ASP A 423 -2.41 -26.88 -19.38
C ASP A 423 -0.99 -27.05 -19.94
N GLU A 424 0.04 -26.51 -19.29
CA GLU A 424 1.43 -26.61 -19.78
C GLU A 424 2.19 -27.73 -19.06
N LEU A 425 1.92 -27.96 -17.77
CA LEU A 425 2.63 -28.93 -16.95
C LEU A 425 1.87 -30.25 -16.87
N GLU A 426 2.54 -31.35 -17.25
CA GLU A 426 1.93 -32.69 -17.34
C GLU A 426 1.28 -33.15 -16.02
N ILE A 427 1.92 -32.88 -14.88
CA ILE A 427 1.38 -33.22 -13.56
C ILE A 427 0.06 -32.50 -13.27
N LEU A 428 -0.12 -31.26 -13.74
CA LEU A 428 -1.34 -30.48 -13.54
C LEU A 428 -2.46 -30.89 -14.52
N GLN A 429 -2.09 -31.27 -15.75
CA GLN A 429 -3.04 -31.79 -16.74
C GLN A 429 -3.71 -33.10 -16.29
N LYS A 430 -2.95 -33.95 -15.58
CA LYS A 430 -3.44 -35.25 -15.07
C LYS A 430 -4.46 -35.11 -13.94
N LEU A 431 -4.53 -33.94 -13.28
CA LEU A 431 -5.43 -33.71 -12.17
C LEU A 431 -6.88 -33.69 -12.61
N LYS A 432 -7.73 -34.38 -11.85
CA LYS A 432 -9.18 -34.34 -12.00
C LYS A 432 -9.72 -32.98 -11.57
N THR A 433 -10.96 -32.70 -11.98
CA THR A 433 -11.62 -31.43 -11.69
C THR A 433 -11.69 -31.10 -10.19
N ASP A 434 -12.03 -32.07 -9.34
CA ASP A 434 -12.08 -31.83 -7.89
C ASP A 434 -10.68 -31.67 -7.26
N GLU A 435 -9.66 -32.33 -7.82
CA GLU A 435 -8.26 -32.18 -7.39
C GLU A 435 -7.75 -30.77 -7.71
N LYS A 436 -8.04 -30.26 -8.92
CA LYS A 436 -7.72 -28.88 -9.31
C LYS A 436 -8.43 -27.86 -8.42
N MET A 437 -9.73 -28.08 -8.17
CA MET A 437 -10.54 -27.23 -7.29
C MET A 437 -9.93 -27.13 -5.89
N ILE A 438 -9.63 -28.28 -5.26
CA ILE A 438 -9.08 -28.27 -3.90
C ILE A 438 -7.69 -27.65 -3.85
N LEU A 439 -6.86 -27.82 -4.89
CA LEU A 439 -5.55 -27.16 -4.94
C LEU A 439 -5.66 -25.63 -5.00
N LYS A 440 -6.60 -25.08 -5.77
CA LYS A 440 -6.83 -23.62 -5.78
C LYS A 440 -7.24 -23.12 -4.40
N LEU A 441 -8.03 -23.90 -3.67
CA LEU A 441 -8.39 -23.60 -2.29
C LEU A 441 -7.19 -23.71 -1.33
N VAL A 442 -6.35 -24.74 -1.48
CA VAL A 442 -5.10 -24.91 -0.74
C VAL A 442 -4.16 -23.73 -0.97
N ILE A 443 -4.00 -23.29 -2.22
CA ILE A 443 -3.21 -22.10 -2.58
C ILE A 443 -3.73 -20.89 -1.83
N LEU A 444 -5.04 -20.61 -1.90
CA LEU A 444 -5.64 -19.47 -1.20
C LEU A 444 -5.41 -19.53 0.32
N LEU A 445 -5.59 -20.71 0.93
CA LEU A 445 -5.40 -20.88 2.37
C LEU A 445 -3.93 -20.91 2.80
N SER A 446 -2.98 -21.12 1.88
CA SER A 446 -1.54 -21.18 2.18
C SER A 446 -0.94 -19.86 2.69
N ALA A 447 -1.68 -18.75 2.59
CA ALA A 447 -1.33 -17.49 3.23
C ALA A 447 -1.45 -17.53 4.76
N ILE A 448 -2.16 -18.51 5.31
CA ILE A 448 -2.41 -18.66 6.74
C ILE A 448 -1.19 -19.32 7.39
N GLU A 449 -0.50 -18.57 8.23
CA GLU A 449 0.54 -19.11 9.10
C GLU A 449 -0.02 -19.42 10.49
N SER A 450 0.42 -20.53 11.08
CA SER A 450 0.05 -20.91 12.44
C SER A 450 1.17 -21.73 13.07
N GLU A 451 1.43 -21.50 14.36
CA GLU A 451 2.52 -22.08 15.15
C GLU A 451 2.54 -23.63 15.16
N ASN A 452 1.40 -24.27 14.89
CA ASN A 452 1.27 -25.73 14.94
C ASN A 452 0.45 -26.27 13.75
N GLU A 453 0.94 -27.35 13.14
CA GLU A 453 0.26 -28.12 12.08
C GLU A 453 -1.16 -28.59 12.45
N ILE A 454 -1.43 -28.88 13.72
CA ILE A 454 -2.74 -29.28 14.23
C ILE A 454 -3.74 -28.15 14.07
N SER A 455 -3.34 -26.92 14.40
CA SER A 455 -4.17 -25.73 14.26
C SER A 455 -4.46 -25.42 12.79
N LEU A 456 -3.44 -25.52 11.93
CA LEU A 456 -3.59 -25.40 10.47
C LEU A 456 -4.59 -26.43 9.92
N ALA A 457 -4.46 -27.70 10.34
CA ALA A 457 -5.39 -28.76 9.95
C ALA A 457 -6.81 -28.51 10.44
N GLY A 458 -6.96 -27.98 11.65
CA GLY A 458 -8.25 -27.60 12.21
C GLY A 458 -8.93 -26.50 11.40
N ILE A 459 -8.18 -25.46 11.02
CA ILE A 459 -8.66 -24.35 10.18
C ILE A 459 -9.10 -24.87 8.81
N TYR A 460 -8.24 -25.65 8.16
CA TYR A 460 -8.54 -26.23 6.84
C TYR A 460 -9.80 -27.10 6.90
N ARG A 461 -9.88 -28.07 7.82
CA ARG A 461 -11.07 -28.95 7.91
C ARG A 461 -12.34 -28.18 8.23
N ALA A 462 -12.28 -27.24 9.17
CA ALA A 462 -13.44 -26.42 9.54
C ALA A 462 -13.94 -25.53 8.39
N TYR A 463 -13.05 -25.14 7.48
CA TYR A 463 -13.41 -24.35 6.32
C TYR A 463 -13.88 -25.22 5.14
N CYS A 464 -13.08 -26.22 4.76
CA CYS A 464 -13.33 -27.06 3.59
C CYS A 464 -14.53 -28.00 3.76
N SER A 465 -14.91 -28.35 5.00
CA SER A 465 -16.15 -29.12 5.28
C SER A 465 -17.45 -28.39 4.91
N LYS A 466 -17.38 -27.12 4.52
CA LYS A 466 -18.52 -26.37 3.99
C LYS A 466 -18.79 -26.62 2.51
N PHE A 467 -17.85 -27.27 1.82
CA PHE A 467 -17.92 -27.60 0.41
C PHE A 467 -18.31 -29.07 0.22
N ASP A 468 -18.98 -29.38 -0.88
CA ASP A 468 -19.50 -30.72 -1.17
C ASP A 468 -18.43 -31.59 -1.84
N LEU A 469 -17.36 -31.88 -1.10
CA LEU A 469 -16.21 -32.66 -1.56
C LEU A 469 -16.13 -34.02 -0.88
N LYS A 470 -15.68 -35.04 -1.63
CA LYS A 470 -15.41 -36.37 -1.07
C LYS A 470 -14.29 -36.28 -0.03
N ASN A 471 -14.42 -37.06 1.03
CA ASN A 471 -13.45 -37.08 2.14
C ASN A 471 -12.01 -37.40 1.68
N GLU A 472 -11.85 -38.24 0.65
CA GLU A 472 -10.56 -38.57 0.05
C GLU A 472 -9.84 -37.32 -0.51
N ILE A 473 -10.57 -36.45 -1.23
CA ILE A 473 -10.03 -35.21 -1.81
C ILE A 473 -9.69 -34.21 -0.69
N LEU A 474 -10.53 -34.13 0.34
CA LEU A 474 -10.30 -33.25 1.50
C LEU A 474 -9.01 -33.61 2.24
N GLU A 475 -8.79 -34.88 2.55
CA GLU A 475 -7.58 -35.33 3.26
C GLU A 475 -6.34 -35.25 2.37
N TRP A 476 -6.48 -35.49 1.05
CA TRP A 476 -5.39 -35.25 0.11
C TRP A 476 -4.99 -33.78 0.05
N GLY A 477 -5.94 -32.86 -0.10
CA GLY A 477 -5.67 -31.43 -0.08
C GLY A 477 -5.07 -30.96 1.25
N LEU A 478 -5.48 -31.55 2.38
CA LEU A 478 -4.88 -31.27 3.68
C LEU A 478 -3.40 -31.69 3.74
N LYS A 479 -3.06 -32.83 3.15
CA LYS A 479 -1.67 -33.30 3.06
C LYS A 479 -0.81 -32.32 2.28
N ILE A 480 -1.28 -31.85 1.13
CA ILE A 480 -0.58 -30.84 0.32
C ILE A 480 -0.46 -29.52 1.11
N PHE A 481 -1.55 -29.07 1.73
CA PHE A 481 -1.58 -27.83 2.51
C PHE A 481 -0.55 -27.81 3.65
N LYS A 482 -0.46 -28.90 4.43
CA LYS A 482 0.50 -29.01 5.54
C LYS A 482 1.97 -28.94 5.09
N ASN A 483 2.25 -29.43 3.88
CA ASN A 483 3.60 -29.53 3.36
C ASN A 483 3.90 -28.45 2.32
N ASN A 484 3.04 -27.44 2.15
CA ASN A 484 3.14 -26.45 1.08
C ASN A 484 4.46 -25.64 1.10
N ASN A 485 5.03 -25.40 2.28
CA ASN A 485 6.31 -24.70 2.41
C ASN A 485 7.50 -25.66 2.63
N ALA A 486 7.27 -26.98 2.72
CA ALA A 486 8.32 -27.93 3.12
C ALA A 486 9.54 -27.89 2.18
N LEU A 487 9.33 -27.89 0.86
CA LEU A 487 10.44 -27.82 -0.09
C LEU A 487 11.15 -26.46 -0.06
N LYS A 488 10.43 -25.35 0.12
CA LYS A 488 11.03 -24.01 0.29
C LYS A 488 11.95 -23.99 1.52
N ASP A 489 11.43 -24.43 2.67
CA ASP A 489 12.18 -24.43 3.92
C ASP A 489 13.44 -25.29 3.82
N LEU A 490 13.36 -26.46 3.18
CA LEU A 490 14.53 -27.31 2.96
C LEU A 490 15.58 -26.66 2.04
N VAL A 491 15.15 -25.98 0.98
CA VAL A 491 16.05 -25.28 0.05
C VAL A 491 16.75 -24.09 0.73
N GLU A 492 16.06 -23.38 1.62
CA GLU A 492 16.57 -22.15 2.24
C GLU A 492 17.34 -22.38 3.54
N LYS A 493 17.01 -23.42 4.32
CA LYS A 493 17.47 -23.57 5.71
C LYS A 493 18.30 -24.83 5.97
N GLU A 494 18.25 -25.83 5.09
CA GLU A 494 18.82 -27.16 5.34
C GLU A 494 19.87 -27.57 4.31
N ASP A 495 20.68 -28.57 4.66
CA ASP A 495 21.57 -29.24 3.71
C ASP A 495 20.81 -30.31 2.91
N ILE A 496 20.47 -29.99 1.66
CA ILE A 496 19.73 -30.88 0.75
C ILE A 496 20.49 -32.16 0.36
N TYR A 497 21.77 -32.28 0.70
CA TYR A 497 22.57 -33.51 0.49
C TYR A 497 22.55 -34.43 1.71
N ASN A 498 21.99 -33.99 2.84
CA ASN A 498 21.89 -34.82 4.04
C ASN A 498 20.82 -35.92 3.85
N PRO A 499 21.20 -37.21 3.87
CA PRO A 499 20.24 -38.31 3.67
C PRO A 499 19.09 -38.33 4.70
N ILE A 500 19.33 -37.82 5.91
CA ILE A 500 18.32 -37.76 6.98
C ILE A 500 17.22 -36.76 6.61
N VAL A 501 17.60 -35.60 6.09
CA VAL A 501 16.68 -34.53 5.67
C VAL A 501 15.81 -35.01 4.51
N VAL A 502 16.43 -35.64 3.51
CA VAL A 502 15.74 -36.21 2.35
C VAL A 502 14.78 -37.33 2.77
N SER A 503 15.21 -38.24 3.66
CA SER A 503 14.36 -39.33 4.15
C SER A 503 13.14 -38.82 4.93
N SER A 504 13.32 -37.75 5.72
CA SER A 504 12.22 -37.10 6.45
C SER A 504 11.16 -36.55 5.48
N LEU A 505 11.58 -35.86 4.43
CA LEU A 505 10.69 -35.36 3.37
C LEU A 505 9.92 -36.50 2.69
N VAL A 506 10.64 -37.53 2.23
CA VAL A 506 10.07 -38.70 1.55
C VAL A 506 9.01 -39.39 2.42
N SER A 507 9.29 -39.58 3.71
CA SER A 507 8.37 -40.20 4.66
C SER A 507 7.07 -39.40 4.88
N LYS A 508 7.10 -38.06 4.73
CA LYS A 508 5.92 -37.19 4.89
C LYS A 508 4.99 -37.23 3.69
N LEU A 509 5.52 -37.47 2.49
CA LEU A 509 4.77 -37.36 1.22
C LEU A 509 4.17 -38.68 0.73
N GLU A 510 4.67 -39.81 1.26
CA GLU A 510 4.23 -41.19 1.03
C GLU A 510 4.38 -41.70 -0.42
N ASN A 511 4.22 -40.87 -1.44
CA ASN A 511 4.33 -41.26 -2.83
C ASN A 511 5.00 -40.20 -3.71
N LEU A 512 5.46 -40.65 -4.88
CA LEU A 512 6.17 -39.82 -5.87
C LEU A 512 5.28 -38.71 -6.45
N GLU A 513 4.00 -38.97 -6.67
CA GLU A 513 3.06 -37.99 -7.25
C GLU A 513 2.91 -36.76 -6.35
N ASN A 514 2.83 -36.94 -5.02
CA ASN A 514 2.74 -35.84 -4.07
C ASN A 514 4.04 -35.02 -4.03
N LEU A 515 5.21 -35.67 -4.18
CA LEU A 515 6.50 -34.98 -4.28
C LEU A 515 6.57 -34.12 -5.54
N GLU A 516 6.22 -34.68 -6.71
CA GLU A 516 6.24 -33.95 -7.97
C GLU A 516 5.24 -32.78 -7.99
N LEU A 517 4.06 -32.97 -7.38
CA LEU A 517 3.08 -31.90 -7.24
C LEU A 517 3.58 -30.78 -6.32
N LEU A 518 4.11 -31.11 -5.13
CA LEU A 518 4.65 -30.09 -4.21
C LEU A 518 5.85 -29.36 -4.81
N TYR A 519 6.72 -30.07 -5.54
CA TYR A 519 7.79 -29.44 -6.30
C TYR A 519 7.21 -28.43 -7.31
N THR A 520 6.18 -28.83 -8.06
CA THR A 520 5.54 -27.96 -9.05
C THR A 520 4.92 -26.73 -8.42
N LEU A 521 4.19 -26.87 -7.31
CA LEU A 521 3.63 -25.75 -6.57
C LEU A 521 4.71 -24.81 -6.01
N THR A 522 5.80 -25.38 -5.47
CA THR A 522 6.94 -24.62 -4.94
C THR A 522 7.64 -23.84 -6.06
N TRP A 523 7.84 -24.48 -7.20
CA TRP A 523 8.41 -23.87 -8.40
C TRP A 523 7.53 -22.74 -8.94
N LEU A 524 6.21 -22.94 -9.01
CA LEU A 524 5.25 -21.92 -9.44
C LEU A 524 5.22 -20.73 -8.48
N LYS A 525 5.24 -20.95 -7.17
CA LYS A 525 5.33 -19.88 -6.16
C LYS A 525 6.64 -19.10 -6.32
N ALA A 526 7.77 -19.79 -6.42
CA ALA A 526 9.09 -19.16 -6.62
C ALA A 526 9.13 -18.34 -7.92
N LYS A 527 8.52 -18.84 -9.00
CA LYS A 527 8.38 -18.14 -10.27
C LYS A 527 7.51 -16.89 -10.15
N ALA A 528 6.33 -17.00 -9.54
CA ALA A 528 5.42 -15.88 -9.31
C ALA A 528 6.06 -14.75 -8.50
N LEU A 529 6.97 -15.11 -7.58
CA LEU A 529 7.70 -14.18 -6.72
C LEU A 529 9.06 -13.75 -7.28
N ASN A 530 9.44 -14.19 -8.49
CA ASN A 530 10.70 -13.88 -9.17
C ASN A 530 11.96 -14.27 -8.39
N TYR A 531 11.98 -15.48 -7.85
CA TYR A 531 13.16 -16.05 -7.19
C TYR A 531 14.34 -16.18 -8.17
N ASN A 532 15.56 -16.20 -7.62
CA ASN A 532 16.78 -16.25 -8.43
C ASN A 532 17.06 -17.65 -9.03
N ALA A 533 17.95 -17.70 -10.02
CA ALA A 533 18.32 -18.95 -10.69
C ALA A 533 19.00 -19.99 -9.76
N PHE A 534 19.61 -19.56 -8.65
CA PHE A 534 20.23 -20.46 -7.69
C PHE A 534 19.16 -21.29 -6.96
N TYR A 535 18.08 -20.65 -6.51
CA TYR A 535 16.97 -21.33 -5.86
C TYR A 535 16.41 -22.48 -6.70
N PHE A 536 16.16 -22.24 -8.00
CA PHE A 536 15.64 -23.27 -8.91
C PHE A 536 16.59 -24.46 -9.04
N ARG A 537 17.90 -24.23 -9.15
CA ARG A 537 18.89 -25.33 -9.24
C ARG A 537 18.92 -26.19 -7.98
N VAL A 538 18.82 -25.57 -6.80
CA VAL A 538 18.80 -26.28 -5.52
C VAL A 538 17.48 -27.07 -5.38
N LEU A 539 16.36 -26.47 -5.78
CA LEU A 539 15.06 -27.14 -5.80
C LEU A 539 15.04 -28.37 -6.73
N ASP A 540 15.61 -28.25 -7.93
CA ASP A 540 15.75 -29.36 -8.89
C ASP A 540 16.61 -30.49 -8.30
N LYS A 541 17.72 -30.13 -7.64
CA LYS A 541 18.60 -31.09 -6.99
C LYS A 541 17.92 -31.79 -5.81
N LEU A 542 17.13 -31.08 -5.01
CA LEU A 542 16.33 -31.65 -3.93
C LEU A 542 15.31 -32.66 -4.47
N LEU A 543 14.65 -32.34 -5.59
CA LEU A 543 13.73 -33.28 -6.24
C LEU A 543 14.46 -34.56 -6.67
N GLU A 544 15.62 -34.44 -7.34
CA GLU A 544 16.43 -35.61 -7.75
C GLU A 544 16.80 -36.49 -6.56
N ASN A 545 17.30 -35.89 -5.48
CA ASN A 545 17.69 -36.62 -4.27
C ASN A 545 16.48 -37.31 -3.62
N ALA A 546 15.34 -36.62 -3.55
CA ALA A 546 14.11 -37.19 -2.98
C ALA A 546 13.54 -38.32 -3.84
N LYS A 547 13.65 -38.25 -5.17
CA LYS A 547 13.26 -39.34 -6.09
C LYS A 547 14.08 -40.60 -5.83
N GLN A 548 15.39 -40.47 -5.67
CA GLN A 548 16.27 -41.60 -5.30
C GLN A 548 15.86 -42.22 -3.96
N GLY A 549 15.45 -41.39 -2.99
CA GLY A 549 14.96 -41.88 -1.69
C GLY A 549 13.66 -42.70 -1.77
N PHE A 550 12.85 -42.54 -2.82
CA PHE A 550 11.67 -43.37 -3.06
C PHE A 550 12.00 -44.72 -3.74
N GLU A 551 13.15 -44.84 -4.41
CA GLU A 551 13.58 -46.08 -5.07
C GLU A 551 14.22 -47.09 -4.09
N ASP A 552 14.62 -46.65 -2.89
CA ASP A 552 15.21 -47.48 -1.84
C ASP A 552 14.16 -47.92 -0.80
N GLU A 553 13.45 -49.02 -1.08
CA GLU A 553 12.34 -49.55 -0.25
C GLU A 553 12.72 -49.79 1.23
N ASN A 554 13.99 -50.06 1.54
CA ASN A 554 14.44 -50.32 2.91
C ASN A 554 14.50 -49.05 3.78
N LEU A 555 14.77 -47.89 3.18
CA LEU A 555 14.85 -46.61 3.89
C LEU A 555 13.46 -46.06 4.27
N LEU A 556 12.43 -46.34 3.46
CA LEU A 556 11.06 -45.89 3.66
C LEU A 556 10.41 -46.51 4.92
N GLU A 557 10.57 -47.81 5.16
CA GLU A 557 10.00 -48.46 6.34
C GLU A 557 10.67 -48.01 7.65
N GLU A 558 12.00 -47.83 7.66
CA GLU A 558 12.72 -47.37 8.84
C GLU A 558 12.43 -45.91 9.17
N SER A 559 12.44 -45.03 8.16
CA SER A 559 12.18 -43.59 8.34
C SER A 559 10.73 -43.31 8.78
N ALA A 560 9.73 -43.99 8.19
CA ALA A 560 8.34 -43.87 8.62
C ALA A 560 8.11 -44.39 10.06
N ARG A 561 8.75 -45.51 10.45
CA ARG A 561 8.73 -46.01 11.84
C ARG A 561 9.42 -45.03 12.80
N ARG A 562 10.49 -44.36 12.37
CA ARG A 562 11.24 -43.40 13.16
C ARG A 562 10.49 -42.09 13.39
N VAL A 563 9.92 -41.47 12.35
CA VAL A 563 9.11 -40.24 12.50
C VAL A 563 7.94 -40.47 13.45
N LYS A 564 7.29 -41.64 13.38
CA LYS A 564 6.21 -42.02 14.30
C LYS A 564 6.71 -42.16 15.74
N LYS A 565 7.91 -42.69 15.96
CA LYS A 565 8.56 -42.75 17.28
C LYS A 565 8.96 -41.36 17.78
N GLU A 566 9.56 -40.52 16.96
CA GLU A 566 9.95 -39.14 17.30
C GLU A 566 8.73 -38.29 17.68
N LEU A 567 7.65 -38.32 16.89
CA LEU A 567 6.40 -37.63 17.22
C LEU A 567 5.74 -38.16 18.50
N THR A 568 5.92 -39.46 18.81
CA THR A 568 5.43 -40.06 20.06
C THR A 568 6.29 -39.63 21.25
N LEU A 569 7.62 -39.56 21.07
CA LEU A 569 8.58 -39.05 22.05
C LEU A 569 8.34 -37.57 22.37
N LYS A 570 8.14 -36.73 21.35
CA LYS A 570 7.83 -35.30 21.49
C LYS A 570 6.52 -35.03 22.25
N ARG A 571 5.62 -36.03 22.33
CA ARG A 571 4.37 -35.98 23.09
C ARG A 571 4.47 -36.64 24.48
N SER A 572 5.60 -37.24 24.81
CA SER A 572 5.79 -37.93 26.08
C SER A 572 6.07 -36.92 27.21
N LYS A 573 5.59 -37.24 28.41
CA LYS A 573 5.78 -36.39 29.61
C LYS A 573 7.25 -36.10 29.91
N ILE A 574 8.10 -37.11 29.71
CA ILE A 574 9.54 -37.05 29.99
C ILE A 574 10.25 -36.07 29.04
N PHE A 575 9.80 -35.96 27.78
CA PHE A 575 10.37 -35.03 26.81
C PHE A 575 9.92 -33.60 27.07
N LEU A 576 8.64 -33.39 27.40
CA LEU A 576 8.07 -32.07 27.71
C LEU A 576 8.59 -31.48 29.04
N GLU A 577 9.17 -32.30 29.92
CA GLU A 577 9.77 -31.89 31.20
C GLU A 577 11.28 -31.57 31.10
N GLN A 578 11.90 -31.68 29.91
CA GLN A 578 13.32 -31.37 29.67
C GLN A 578 13.53 -29.87 29.36
N ASP A 579 14.76 -29.36 29.57
CA ASP A 579 15.15 -28.00 29.19
C ASP A 579 15.08 -27.77 27.67
N GLU A 580 14.80 -26.54 27.22
CA GLU A 580 14.63 -26.19 25.80
C GLU A 580 15.83 -26.59 24.92
N ILE A 581 17.06 -26.50 25.47
CA ILE A 581 18.31 -26.88 24.78
C ILE A 581 18.38 -28.40 24.50
N LEU A 582 17.67 -29.21 25.29
CA LEU A 582 17.60 -30.68 25.13
C LEU A 582 16.36 -31.12 24.34
N GLN A 583 15.46 -30.19 24.02
CA GLN A 583 14.28 -30.43 23.19
C GLN A 583 14.52 -30.08 21.70
N ASP A 584 15.46 -29.17 21.41
CA ASP A 584 16.07 -28.95 20.09
C ASP A 584 17.01 -30.09 19.71
#